data_AF-A0A1F8U4C5-F1
#
_entry.id   AF-A0A1F8U4C5-F1
#
_cell.length_a   1.000
_cell.length_b   1.000
_cell.length_c   1.000
_cell.angle_alpha   90.00
_cell.angle_beta   90.00
_cell.angle_gamma   90.00
#
_symmetry.space_group_name_H-M   'P 1'
#
loop_
_entity.id
_entity.type
_entity.pdbx_description
1 polymer ?
#
loop_
_entity_poly.entity_id
_entity_poly.type
_entity_poly.pdbx_seq_one_letter_code
_entity_poly.pdbx_strand_id
1 'polypeptide(L)'
;MIGRVPADLRENELRGKKLLHISDTPSSFFGELARLIGILKPDYIVHTGDLVDNIKLELFPGSLWRYERDVKKLIKILEQSSAAKLYIALGNHDDLQTVQKLCQRSHIIATSEIVHIEGLEFAIAHDPAELIKKSSAYNLFGHNLTQKSGFTEGRLYLNGITGINLVELESTRYHIYPYPADTDNNRLGRGKIGL
;
A
#
# COMPACT_ATOMS: atom_id res chain seq x y z
N MET A 1 -2.27 -6.44 22.70
CA MET A 1 -0.97 -5.96 22.22
C MET A 1 -1.00 -6.13 20.71
N ILE A 2 -1.17 -5.05 19.94
CA ILE A 2 -1.20 -5.14 18.47
C ILE A 2 0.17 -5.69 18.04
N GLY A 3 0.18 -6.75 17.24
CA GLY A 3 1.42 -7.39 16.79
C GLY A 3 2.32 -6.38 16.10
N ARG A 4 3.64 -6.47 16.28
CA ARG A 4 4.58 -5.70 15.45
C ARG A 4 4.88 -6.50 14.20
N VAL A 5 5.11 -5.83 13.08
CA VAL A 5 5.79 -6.49 11.96
C VAL A 5 7.15 -6.96 12.49
N PRO A 6 7.52 -8.24 12.25
CA PRO A 6 8.77 -8.81 12.75
C PRO A 6 9.95 -7.86 12.56
N ALA A 7 10.69 -7.64 13.65
CA ALA A 7 11.83 -6.73 13.71
C ALA A 7 13.12 -7.32 13.08
N ASP A 8 13.01 -8.46 12.40
CA ASP A 8 14.09 -9.09 11.63
C ASP A 8 14.29 -8.43 10.25
N LEU A 9 13.59 -7.32 9.99
CA LEU A 9 13.98 -6.28 9.03
C LEU A 9 15.36 -5.71 9.38
N ARG A 10 16.42 -6.47 9.11
CA ARG A 10 17.79 -5.99 9.24
C ARG A 10 18.03 -5.01 8.09
N GLU A 11 17.91 -3.72 8.38
CA GLU A 11 18.28 -2.59 7.49
C GLU A 11 19.64 -2.86 6.80
N ASN A 12 20.54 -3.57 7.49
CA ASN A 12 21.89 -3.92 7.05
C ASN A 12 21.99 -5.03 5.97
N GLU A 13 20.93 -5.79 5.71
CA GLU A 13 20.92 -6.87 4.70
C GLU A 13 20.31 -6.43 3.36
N LEU A 14 19.54 -5.35 3.36
CA LEU A 14 18.92 -4.76 2.17
C LEU A 14 19.93 -3.83 1.50
N ARG A 15 20.16 -3.99 0.19
CA ARG A 15 21.13 -3.19 -0.55
C ARG A 15 20.45 -2.40 -1.66
N GLY A 16 21.00 -1.23 -1.98
CA GLY A 16 20.52 -0.39 -3.06
C GLY A 16 19.19 0.30 -2.77
N LYS A 17 18.55 0.78 -3.84
CA LYS A 17 17.28 1.50 -3.79
C LYS A 17 16.12 0.54 -3.52
N LYS A 18 15.21 0.99 -2.67
CA LYS A 18 14.09 0.18 -2.17
C LYS A 18 12.74 0.75 -2.57
N LEU A 19 11.86 -0.12 -3.04
CA LEU A 19 10.44 0.18 -3.22
C LEU A 19 9.62 -0.54 -2.15
N LEU A 20 8.89 0.22 -1.36
CA LEU A 20 7.91 -0.28 -0.40
C LEU A 20 6.51 -0.28 -1.04
N HIS A 21 5.82 -1.41 -1.02
CA HIS A 21 4.46 -1.55 -1.53
C HIS A 21 3.50 -2.04 -0.44
N ILE A 22 2.43 -1.29 -0.22
CA ILE A 22 1.39 -1.50 0.79
C ILE A 22 -0.01 -1.29 0.19
N SER A 23 -1.04 -1.81 0.84
CA SER A 23 -2.43 -1.68 0.38
C SER A 23 -3.43 -1.85 1.53
N ASP A 24 -4.65 -1.35 1.32
CA ASP A 24 -5.81 -1.62 2.17
C ASP A 24 -5.49 -1.37 3.65
N THR A 25 -5.19 -0.12 3.97
CA THR A 25 -4.54 0.27 5.22
C THR A 25 -5.58 0.74 6.24
N PRO A 26 -5.92 -0.05 7.28
CA PRO A 26 -6.77 0.46 8.36
C PRO A 26 -6.00 1.47 9.22
N SER A 27 -6.72 2.43 9.79
CA SER A 27 -6.17 3.50 10.64
C SER A 27 -5.41 2.99 11.87
N SER A 28 -5.71 1.79 12.37
CA SER A 28 -4.96 1.14 13.45
C SER A 28 -3.51 0.80 13.07
N PHE A 29 -3.21 0.64 11.78
CA PHE A 29 -1.89 0.30 11.27
C PHE A 29 -0.99 1.53 11.02
N PHE A 30 -1.54 2.74 10.98
CA PHE A 30 -0.79 3.96 10.61
C PHE A 30 0.48 4.19 11.45
N GLY A 31 0.40 3.98 12.77
CA GLY A 31 1.56 4.17 13.65
C GLY A 31 2.70 3.18 13.36
N GLU A 32 2.35 1.92 13.07
CA GLU A 32 3.33 0.89 12.71
C GLU A 32 3.89 1.12 11.31
N LEU A 33 3.05 1.57 10.37
CA LEU A 33 3.51 1.98 9.04
C LEU A 33 4.54 3.11 9.11
N ALA A 34 4.28 4.15 9.93
CA ALA A 34 5.24 5.24 10.11
C ALA A 34 6.58 4.73 10.67
N ARG A 35 6.54 3.80 11.64
CA ARG A 35 7.74 3.14 12.18
C ARG A 35 8.49 2.36 11.09
N LEU A 36 7.78 1.57 10.28
CA LEU A 36 8.36 0.78 9.21
C LEU A 36 9.02 1.66 8.16
N ILE A 37 8.36 2.72 7.70
CA ILE A 37 8.94 3.69 6.77
C ILE A 37 10.22 4.30 7.36
N GLY A 38 10.23 4.64 8.66
CA GLY A 38 11.40 5.21 9.33
C GLY A 38 12.59 4.25 9.44
N ILE A 39 12.33 2.94 9.56
CA ILE A 39 13.38 1.90 9.62
C ILE A 39 13.87 1.53 8.22
N LEU A 40 12.94 1.30 7.29
CA LEU A 40 13.26 0.84 5.94
C LEU A 40 13.87 1.95 5.09
N LYS A 41 13.47 3.21 5.33
CA LYS A 41 13.81 4.39 4.53
C LYS A 41 13.73 4.07 3.04
N PRO A 42 12.55 3.69 2.52
CA PRO A 42 12.42 3.35 1.11
C PRO A 42 12.65 4.58 0.24
N ASP A 43 13.19 4.37 -0.94
CA ASP A 43 13.39 5.40 -1.96
C ASP A 43 12.07 5.68 -2.72
N TYR A 44 11.21 4.65 -2.80
CA TYR A 44 9.90 4.70 -3.45
C TYR A 44 8.85 4.07 -2.56
N ILE A 45 7.66 4.67 -2.51
CA ILE A 45 6.50 4.05 -1.86
C ILE A 45 5.37 3.96 -2.88
N VAL A 46 4.71 2.80 -2.92
CA VAL A 46 3.49 2.55 -3.68
C VAL A 46 2.40 2.14 -2.71
N HIS A 47 1.27 2.84 -2.72
CA HIS A 47 0.06 2.44 -2.01
C HIS A 47 -1.04 2.10 -3.01
N THR A 48 -1.55 0.87 -3.01
CA THR A 48 -2.56 0.42 -3.99
C THR A 48 -3.99 0.51 -3.45
N GLY A 49 -4.41 1.69 -3.04
CA GLY A 49 -5.81 1.97 -2.69
C GLY A 49 -6.27 1.52 -1.31
N ASP A 50 -7.49 1.94 -0.98
CA ASP A 50 -8.15 1.79 0.31
C ASP A 50 -7.28 2.34 1.45
N LEU A 51 -7.01 3.65 1.36
CA LEU A 51 -6.11 4.40 2.24
C LEU A 51 -6.58 4.43 3.70
N VAL A 52 -7.88 4.27 3.94
CA VAL A 52 -8.46 4.14 5.29
C VAL A 52 -9.42 2.96 5.30
N ASP A 53 -8.89 1.76 5.13
CA ASP A 53 -9.69 0.58 4.79
C ASP A 53 -10.80 0.23 5.82
N ASN A 54 -10.63 0.61 7.08
CA ASN A 54 -11.68 0.44 8.10
C ASN A 54 -12.89 1.39 7.91
N ILE A 55 -12.86 2.29 6.92
CA ILE A 55 -13.96 3.16 6.51
C ILE A 55 -14.31 2.79 5.06
N LYS A 56 -15.35 1.99 4.90
CA LYS A 56 -15.81 1.50 3.60
C LYS A 56 -16.68 2.58 2.92
N LEU A 57 -16.07 3.65 2.38
CA LEU A 57 -16.83 4.80 1.83
C LEU A 57 -17.81 4.43 0.73
N GLU A 58 -17.46 3.45 -0.12
CA GLU A 58 -18.37 2.91 -1.14
C GLU A 58 -19.69 2.42 -0.53
N LEU A 59 -19.62 1.79 0.64
CA LEU A 59 -20.78 1.26 1.35
C LEU A 59 -21.46 2.32 2.22
N PHE A 60 -20.69 3.27 2.77
CA PHE A 60 -21.16 4.29 3.70
C PHE A 60 -20.65 5.71 3.35
N PRO A 61 -21.19 6.35 2.30
CA PRO A 61 -20.74 7.67 1.85
C PRO A 61 -20.84 8.77 2.92
N GLY A 62 -21.79 8.63 3.87
CA GLY A 62 -21.93 9.54 5.02
C GLY A 62 -20.73 9.56 5.97
N SER A 63 -19.76 8.67 5.79
CA SER A 63 -18.51 8.62 6.58
C SER A 63 -17.39 9.50 6.02
N LEU A 64 -17.64 10.31 4.97
CA LEU A 64 -16.63 11.15 4.32
C LEU A 64 -15.82 12.00 5.32
N TRP A 65 -16.47 12.62 6.31
CA TRP A 65 -15.78 13.43 7.32
C TRP A 65 -14.78 12.63 8.17
N ARG A 66 -15.08 11.35 8.46
CA ARG A 66 -14.16 10.45 9.19
C ARG A 66 -13.01 10.04 8.30
N TYR A 67 -13.32 9.74 7.04
CA TYR A 67 -12.32 9.42 6.02
C TYR A 67 -11.35 10.59 5.86
N GLU A 68 -11.83 11.80 5.59
CA GLU A 68 -11.00 13.02 5.46
C GLU A 68 -10.06 13.22 6.66
N ARG A 69 -10.59 13.05 7.88
CA ARG A 69 -9.80 13.17 9.11
C ARG A 69 -8.66 12.15 9.18
N ASP A 70 -8.93 10.90 8.82
CA ASP A 70 -7.98 9.80 9.01
C ASP A 70 -7.04 9.65 7.81
N VAL A 71 -7.51 9.82 6.56
CA VAL A 71 -6.67 9.79 5.36
C VAL A 71 -5.62 10.89 5.38
N LYS A 72 -5.95 12.06 5.94
CA LYS A 72 -4.98 13.15 6.18
C LYS A 72 -3.78 12.70 7.02
N LYS A 73 -3.98 11.79 7.98
CA LYS A 73 -2.89 11.26 8.80
C LYS A 73 -2.00 10.33 7.97
N LEU A 74 -2.60 9.44 7.19
CA LEU A 74 -1.83 8.54 6.32
C LEU A 74 -1.03 9.31 5.26
N ILE A 75 -1.67 10.23 4.53
CA ILE A 75 -0.99 11.06 3.52
C ILE A 75 0.18 11.81 4.16
N LYS A 76 -0.01 12.38 5.37
CA LYS A 76 1.08 13.02 6.10
C LYS A 76 2.23 12.05 6.39
N ILE A 77 1.95 10.83 6.84
CA ILE A 77 2.98 9.80 7.11
C ILE A 77 3.77 9.48 5.82
N LEU A 78 3.07 9.29 4.70
CA LEU A 78 3.68 8.98 3.41
C LEU A 78 4.51 10.15 2.89
N GLU A 79 3.93 11.35 2.83
CA GLU A 79 4.58 12.53 2.26
C GLU A 79 5.73 13.09 3.11
N GLN A 80 5.71 12.90 4.43
CA GLN A 80 6.82 13.27 5.32
C GLN A 80 7.96 12.24 5.35
N SER A 81 7.82 11.11 4.65
CA SER A 81 8.90 10.14 4.50
C SER A 81 10.07 10.70 3.68
N SER A 82 11.22 10.02 3.76
CA SER A 82 12.40 10.31 2.93
C SER A 82 12.29 9.79 1.48
N ALA A 83 11.20 9.10 1.12
CA ALA A 83 11.04 8.54 -0.22
C ALA A 83 11.01 9.64 -1.28
N ALA A 84 11.79 9.46 -2.35
CA ALA A 84 11.92 10.42 -3.44
C ALA A 84 10.61 10.54 -4.24
N LYS A 85 9.90 9.43 -4.46
CA LYS A 85 8.60 9.41 -5.15
C LYS A 85 7.58 8.55 -4.39
N LEU A 86 6.33 8.97 -4.48
CA LEU A 86 5.18 8.32 -3.88
C LEU A 86 4.13 8.11 -4.96
N TYR A 87 3.61 6.89 -5.08
CA TYR A 87 2.54 6.54 -6.00
C TYR A 87 1.36 6.05 -5.18
N ILE A 88 0.18 6.64 -5.39
CA ILE A 88 -1.05 6.27 -4.69
C ILE A 88 -2.08 5.92 -5.74
N ALA A 89 -2.38 4.63 -5.91
CA ALA A 89 -3.58 4.22 -6.61
C ALA A 89 -4.79 4.34 -5.69
N LEU A 90 -5.94 4.72 -6.24
CA LEU A 90 -7.18 4.83 -5.48
C LEU A 90 -7.93 3.50 -5.46
N GLY A 91 -8.45 3.16 -4.29
CA GLY A 91 -9.37 2.04 -4.12
C GLY A 91 -10.83 2.45 -4.24
N ASN A 92 -11.72 1.45 -4.23
CA ASN A 92 -13.15 1.69 -4.27
C ASN A 92 -13.67 2.40 -3.00
N HIS A 93 -12.94 2.35 -1.89
CA HIS A 93 -13.29 3.07 -0.66
C HIS A 93 -12.58 4.42 -0.49
N ASP A 94 -11.88 4.92 -1.53
CA ASP A 94 -11.23 6.21 -1.51
C ASP A 94 -12.06 7.31 -2.20
N ASP A 95 -11.93 8.54 -1.72
CA ASP A 95 -12.50 9.72 -2.36
C ASP A 95 -11.41 10.51 -3.11
N LEU A 96 -11.48 10.52 -4.45
CA LEU A 96 -10.49 11.16 -5.32
C LEU A 96 -10.28 12.64 -4.97
N GLN A 97 -11.35 13.39 -4.73
CA GLN A 97 -11.27 14.83 -4.49
C GLN A 97 -10.53 15.12 -3.18
N THR A 98 -10.84 14.36 -2.13
CA THR A 98 -10.17 14.43 -0.82
C THR A 98 -8.68 14.12 -0.96
N VAL A 99 -8.33 13.03 -1.65
CA VAL A 99 -6.93 12.62 -1.82
C VAL A 99 -6.15 13.66 -2.62
N GLN A 100 -6.71 14.17 -3.73
CA GLN A 100 -6.10 15.23 -4.54
C GLN A 100 -5.87 16.53 -3.75
N LYS A 101 -6.81 16.90 -2.89
CA LYS A 101 -6.68 18.11 -2.05
C LYS A 101 -5.60 17.98 -0.98
N LEU A 102 -5.39 16.77 -0.47
CA LEU A 102 -4.47 16.51 0.65
C LEU A 102 -3.05 16.20 0.20
N CYS A 103 -2.86 15.55 -0.95
CA CYS A 103 -1.53 15.24 -1.49
C CYS A 103 -0.85 16.51 -2.03
N GLN A 104 0.43 16.66 -1.70
CA GLN A 104 1.26 17.77 -2.18
C GLN A 104 2.31 17.30 -3.18
N ARG A 105 2.79 16.06 -3.07
CA ARG A 105 3.88 15.52 -3.90
C ARG A 105 3.62 14.10 -4.41
N SER A 106 2.55 13.46 -3.96
CA SER A 106 2.21 12.10 -4.37
C SER A 106 1.64 12.08 -5.79
N HIS A 107 2.07 11.11 -6.60
CA HIS A 107 1.48 10.81 -7.90
C HIS A 107 0.22 9.97 -7.71
N ILE A 108 -0.94 10.53 -8.05
CA ILE A 108 -2.24 9.88 -7.85
C ILE A 108 -2.64 9.12 -9.11
N ILE A 109 -2.94 7.83 -8.97
CA ILE A 109 -3.37 6.91 -10.02
C ILE A 109 -4.85 6.58 -9.80
N ALA A 110 -5.72 7.07 -10.68
CA ALA A 110 -7.16 6.87 -10.51
C ALA A 110 -7.63 5.43 -10.78
N THR A 111 -6.95 4.71 -11.69
CA THR A 111 -7.35 3.34 -12.09
C THR A 111 -6.13 2.42 -12.18
N SER A 112 -5.34 2.55 -13.25
CA SER A 112 -4.08 1.85 -13.44
C SER A 112 -3.10 2.64 -14.28
N GLU A 113 -1.81 2.49 -13.97
CA GLU A 113 -0.73 3.16 -14.68
C GLU A 113 0.52 2.28 -14.73
N ILE A 114 1.27 2.37 -15.83
CA ILE A 114 2.62 1.82 -15.93
C ILE A 114 3.59 2.96 -15.64
N VAL A 115 4.44 2.78 -14.63
CA VAL A 115 5.44 3.76 -14.21
C VAL A 115 6.84 3.18 -14.33
N HIS A 116 7.81 4.03 -14.70
CA HIS A 116 9.22 3.66 -14.79
C HIS A 116 9.97 4.10 -13.53
N ILE A 117 10.53 3.12 -12.82
CA ILE A 117 11.28 3.33 -11.57
C ILE A 117 12.64 2.63 -11.73
N GLU A 118 13.73 3.42 -11.72
CA GLU A 118 15.11 2.89 -11.83
C GLU A 118 15.32 1.96 -13.04
N GLY A 119 14.68 2.27 -14.17
CA GLY A 119 14.76 1.46 -15.40
C GLY A 119 13.88 0.21 -15.42
N LEU A 120 13.13 -0.06 -14.35
CA LEU A 120 12.13 -1.11 -14.27
C LEU A 120 10.72 -0.57 -14.53
N GLU A 121 9.88 -1.38 -15.15
CA GLU A 121 8.47 -1.07 -15.41
C GLU A 121 7.58 -1.68 -14.31
N PHE A 122 6.77 -0.84 -13.68
CA PHE A 122 5.79 -1.24 -12.68
C PHE A 122 4.39 -0.90 -13.15
N ALA A 123 3.51 -1.89 -13.24
CA ALA A 123 2.09 -1.70 -13.41
C ALA A 123 1.45 -1.61 -12.04
N ILE A 124 0.77 -0.50 -11.76
CA ILE A 124 0.18 -0.19 -10.46
C ILE A 124 -1.32 0.02 -10.64
N ALA A 125 -2.13 -0.70 -9.86
CA ALA A 125 -3.57 -0.53 -9.80
C ALA A 125 -4.08 -0.92 -8.40
N HIS A 126 -5.30 -0.56 -8.03
CA HIS A 126 -5.93 -1.15 -6.86
C HIS A 126 -6.49 -2.55 -7.19
N ASP A 127 -7.30 -2.66 -8.24
CA ASP A 127 -7.90 -3.93 -8.68
C ASP A 127 -6.97 -4.68 -9.67
N PRO A 128 -6.62 -5.96 -9.40
CA PRO A 128 -5.84 -6.77 -10.35
C PRO A 128 -6.49 -6.89 -11.75
N ALA A 129 -7.81 -6.77 -11.88
CA ALA A 129 -8.49 -6.80 -13.18
C ALA A 129 -8.04 -5.65 -14.10
N GLU A 130 -7.63 -4.51 -13.53
CA GLU A 130 -7.10 -3.38 -14.30
C GLU A 130 -5.67 -3.62 -14.79
N LEU A 131 -4.94 -4.56 -14.19
CA LEU A 131 -3.60 -4.98 -14.62
C LEU A 131 -3.63 -5.98 -15.78
N ILE A 132 -4.70 -6.76 -15.93
CA ILE A 132 -4.86 -7.66 -17.09
C ILE A 132 -4.76 -6.86 -18.40
N LYS A 133 -5.29 -5.64 -18.42
CA LYS A 133 -5.28 -4.73 -19.58
C LYS A 133 -3.91 -4.07 -19.79
N LYS A 134 -3.11 -3.92 -18.74
CA LYS A 134 -1.84 -3.16 -18.71
C LYS A 134 -0.85 -3.78 -17.72
N SER A 135 -0.36 -4.97 -18.04
CA SER A 135 0.62 -5.67 -17.20
C SER A 135 2.04 -5.32 -17.61
N SER A 136 2.96 -5.44 -16.67
CA SER A 136 4.40 -5.24 -16.90
C SER A 136 5.22 -6.36 -16.25
N ALA A 137 6.54 -6.20 -16.16
CA ALA A 137 7.39 -7.13 -15.43
C ALA A 137 7.04 -7.20 -13.93
N TYR A 138 6.62 -6.07 -13.33
CA TYR A 138 6.25 -5.95 -11.92
C TYR A 138 4.83 -5.40 -11.79
N ASN A 139 3.96 -6.12 -11.09
CA ASN A 139 2.53 -5.82 -11.05
C ASN A 139 2.11 -5.68 -9.58
N LEU A 140 1.79 -4.45 -9.16
CA LEU A 140 1.46 -4.09 -7.78
C LEU A 140 -0.06 -3.82 -7.69
N PHE A 141 -0.74 -4.54 -6.80
CA PHE A 141 -2.20 -4.44 -6.62
C PHE A 141 -2.67 -4.79 -5.20
N GLY A 142 -3.94 -4.53 -4.94
CA GLY A 142 -4.65 -4.86 -3.70
C GLY A 142 -6.05 -5.40 -3.97
N HIS A 143 -7.06 -4.81 -3.32
CA HIS A 143 -8.50 -5.06 -3.45
C HIS A 143 -9.02 -6.42 -2.95
N ASN A 144 -8.42 -7.54 -3.37
CA ASN A 144 -8.89 -8.86 -2.93
C ASN A 144 -7.76 -9.91 -2.85
N LEU A 145 -8.06 -11.06 -2.27
CA LEU A 145 -7.13 -12.17 -2.07
C LEU A 145 -7.20 -13.25 -3.17
N THR A 146 -7.96 -13.01 -4.25
CA THR A 146 -8.16 -14.01 -5.32
C THR A 146 -6.85 -14.28 -6.05
N GLN A 147 -6.09 -13.22 -6.35
CA GLN A 147 -4.75 -13.30 -6.91
C GLN A 147 -3.72 -13.14 -5.80
N LYS A 148 -2.88 -14.17 -5.62
CA LYS A 148 -1.78 -14.14 -4.64
C LYS A 148 -0.54 -13.50 -5.22
N SER A 149 0.35 -13.04 -4.34
CA SER A 149 1.71 -12.66 -4.72
C SER A 149 2.48 -13.87 -5.25
N GLY A 150 3.31 -13.66 -6.27
CA GLY A 150 4.14 -14.69 -6.85
C GLY A 150 4.58 -14.39 -8.28
N PHE A 151 5.45 -15.26 -8.79
CA PHE A 151 5.90 -15.20 -10.18
C PHE A 151 4.98 -16.08 -11.04
N THR A 152 4.45 -15.54 -12.13
CA THR A 152 3.55 -16.24 -13.04
C THR A 152 3.79 -15.75 -14.46
N GLU A 153 3.99 -16.66 -15.40
CA GLU A 153 4.18 -16.36 -16.83
C GLU A 153 5.27 -15.30 -17.10
N GLY A 154 6.40 -15.37 -16.38
CA GLY A 154 7.51 -14.42 -16.59
C GLY A 154 7.32 -13.06 -15.92
N ARG A 155 6.26 -12.86 -15.13
CA ARG A 155 5.94 -11.60 -14.47
C ARG A 155 5.82 -11.79 -12.96
N LEU A 156 6.25 -10.78 -12.21
CA LEU A 156 6.04 -10.73 -10.76
C LEU A 156 4.74 -10.00 -10.44
N TYR A 157 3.91 -10.63 -9.62
CA TYR A 157 2.68 -10.08 -9.08
C TYR A 157 2.84 -9.94 -7.57
N LEU A 158 2.60 -8.76 -7.02
CA LEU A 158 2.69 -8.47 -5.60
C LEU A 158 1.36 -7.89 -5.13
N ASN A 159 0.66 -8.65 -4.30
CA ASN A 159 -0.59 -8.26 -3.67
C ASN A 159 -0.30 -7.61 -2.31
N GLY A 160 -0.60 -6.33 -2.17
CA GLY A 160 -0.38 -5.53 -0.97
C GLY A 160 -1.33 -5.85 0.20
N ILE A 161 -2.39 -6.64 -0.01
CA ILE A 161 -3.22 -7.17 1.09
C ILE A 161 -2.52 -8.34 1.77
N THR A 162 -1.94 -9.25 0.96
CA THR A 162 -1.30 -10.48 1.46
C THR A 162 -0.05 -10.22 2.29
N GLY A 163 0.60 -9.07 2.07
CA GLY A 163 1.76 -8.66 2.83
C GLY A 163 2.27 -7.29 2.44
N ILE A 164 3.15 -6.76 3.29
CA ILE A 164 3.93 -5.56 3.05
C ILE A 164 5.11 -5.98 2.16
N ASN A 165 5.14 -5.51 0.94
CA ASN A 165 6.11 -5.93 -0.05
C ASN A 165 7.28 -4.95 -0.10
N LEU A 166 8.50 -5.47 -0.16
CA LEU A 166 9.72 -4.68 -0.30
C LEU A 166 10.51 -5.21 -1.49
N VAL A 167 10.83 -4.35 -2.45
CA VAL A 167 11.60 -4.70 -3.66
C VAL A 167 12.94 -3.97 -3.64
N GLU A 168 14.03 -4.72 -3.75
CA GLU A 168 15.39 -4.22 -4.00
C GLU A 168 15.53 -4.00 -5.52
N LEU A 169 15.61 -2.75 -5.96
CA LEU A 169 15.44 -2.40 -7.38
C LEU A 169 16.62 -2.86 -8.25
N GLU A 170 17.84 -2.83 -7.74
CA GLU A 170 19.03 -3.22 -8.51
C GLU A 170 19.19 -4.74 -8.62
N SER A 171 18.84 -5.47 -7.56
CA SER A 171 18.96 -6.93 -7.53
C SER A 171 17.68 -7.65 -7.93
N THR A 172 16.57 -6.92 -8.08
CA THR A 172 15.22 -7.44 -8.35
C THR A 172 14.68 -8.43 -7.32
N ARG A 173 15.36 -8.54 -6.17
CA ARG A 173 14.90 -9.36 -5.05
C ARG A 173 13.69 -8.70 -4.40
N TYR A 174 12.74 -9.51 -3.95
CA TYR A 174 11.59 -9.02 -3.21
C TYR A 174 11.39 -9.82 -1.93
N HIS A 175 10.81 -9.14 -0.94
CA HIS A 175 10.51 -9.67 0.38
C HIS A 175 9.06 -9.35 0.70
N ILE A 176 8.37 -10.30 1.33
CA ILE A 176 6.97 -10.14 1.73
C ILE A 176 6.91 -10.30 3.25
N TYR A 177 6.56 -9.22 3.94
CA TYR A 177 6.41 -9.21 5.39
C TYR A 177 4.94 -9.31 5.76
N PRO A 178 4.60 -10.12 6.78
CA PRO A 178 3.22 -10.20 7.25
C PRO A 178 2.81 -8.87 7.90
N TYR A 179 1.55 -8.49 7.72
CA TYR A 179 0.95 -7.42 8.51
C TYR A 179 0.87 -7.81 9.99
N PRO A 180 0.80 -6.83 10.90
CA PRO A 180 0.45 -7.05 12.29
C PRO A 180 -0.77 -7.95 12.48
N ALA A 181 -0.74 -8.77 13.52
CA ALA A 181 -1.93 -9.45 14.01
C ALA A 181 -3.06 -8.43 14.21
N ASP A 182 -4.30 -8.84 13.92
CA ASP A 182 -5.51 -8.02 13.91
C ASP A 182 -5.66 -6.99 12.77
N THR A 183 -4.71 -6.85 11.85
CA THR A 183 -4.88 -5.97 10.68
C THR A 183 -6.13 -6.36 9.88
N ASP A 184 -6.30 -7.65 9.58
CA ASP A 184 -7.46 -8.14 8.83
C ASP A 184 -8.77 -8.00 9.61
N ASN A 185 -8.74 -8.15 10.94
CA ASN A 185 -9.92 -7.88 11.78
C ASN A 185 -10.34 -6.41 11.65
N ASN A 186 -9.39 -5.48 11.62
CA ASN A 186 -9.67 -4.06 11.42
C ASN A 186 -10.15 -3.73 10.01
N ARG A 187 -9.55 -4.34 8.97
CA ARG A 187 -9.99 -4.23 7.56
C ARG A 187 -11.45 -4.65 7.39
N LEU A 188 -11.83 -5.75 8.04
CA LEU A 188 -13.19 -6.32 7.99
C LEU A 188 -14.16 -5.68 8.99
N GLY A 189 -13.72 -4.74 9.82
CA GLY A 189 -14.54 -4.18 10.91
C GLY A 189 -14.97 -5.19 11.97
N ARG A 190 -14.25 -6.32 12.10
CA ARG A 190 -14.50 -7.39 13.07
C ARG A 190 -13.87 -7.03 14.42
N GLY A 191 -14.53 -6.15 15.16
CA GLY A 191 -14.27 -5.88 16.59
C GLY A 191 -15.47 -6.30 17.43
N LYS A 192 -15.26 -6.68 18.70
CA LYS A 192 -16.33 -7.09 19.62
C LYS A 192 -17.46 -6.05 19.64
N ILE A 193 -18.58 -6.37 19.00
CA ILE A 193 -19.89 -5.91 19.42
C ILE A 193 -20.04 -6.39 20.86
N GLY A 194 -19.86 -5.47 21.81
CA GLY A 194 -20.19 -5.72 23.21
C GLY A 194 -21.68 -6.05 23.29
N LEU A 195 -22.00 -7.21 23.83
CA LEU A 195 -23.30 -7.50 24.46
C LEU A 195 -23.19 -7.10 25.94
#